data_AF-G5A742-F1
#
_entry.id   AF-G5A742-F1
#
_cell.length_a   1.000
_cell.length_b   1.000
_cell.length_c   1.000
_cell.angle_alpha   90.00
_cell.angle_beta   90.00
_cell.angle_gamma   90.00
#
_symmetry.space_group_name_H-M   'P 1'
#
loop_
_entity.id
_entity.type
_entity.pdbx_description
1 polymer ?
#
loop_
_entity_poly.entity_id
_entity_poly.type
_entity_poly.pdbx_seq_one_letter_code
_entity_poly.pdbx_strand_id
1 'polypeptide(L)'
;MFVRTETAFAYTKLFSVCKQRCQEILDLRFGALDHSTSVANAFQTVWSEIKLLDCWPHLDRNSRKKKGLLAEHDRYNDIIKRQIDYLSKSRSKQQFEGISALITQNWDDLGEGEYAAWLDTEYLTKPWELLFYTTSYVPGILPNQNTIASHHPSIKTTAVNQLRVSTGHVLASTLPKILVECAMEIGSEPIQHLAARPVSAEVLEAGVLLCNDDNHFPTHKRKTCRAIRNIQAYYFNQRYYIVRGDNVHGLKVNASRTKTYESSLSGSLKSDEIVENVQLRYLSLHKMTVLDRLPYEHDWYSPLWPWRRSTPSEKSSGVTAKISTRRGSCVLMY
;
A
#
# COMPACT_ATOMS: atom_id res chain seq x y z
N MET A 1 21.82 1.65 2.26
CA MET A 1 23.28 1.47 2.40
C MET A 1 23.86 1.36 1.00
N PHE A 2 24.52 2.41 0.52
CA PHE A 2 24.94 2.51 -0.89
C PHE A 2 26.18 1.65 -1.12
N VAL A 3 26.01 0.59 -1.89
CA VAL A 3 27.09 -0.36 -2.20
C VAL A 3 27.84 0.13 -3.44
N ARG A 4 29.17 -0.02 -3.45
CA ARG A 4 30.03 0.49 -4.55
C ARG A 4 29.73 -0.13 -5.92
N THR A 5 29.18 -1.35 -5.93
CA THR A 5 28.78 -2.09 -7.13
C THR A 5 27.49 -2.87 -6.86
N GLU A 6 26.36 -2.31 -7.29
CA GLU A 6 25.09 -3.02 -7.33
C GLU A 6 25.08 -3.99 -8.52
N THR A 7 25.23 -5.28 -8.26
CA THR A 7 25.16 -6.30 -9.30
C THR A 7 24.03 -7.26 -9.01
N ALA A 8 23.29 -7.65 -10.05
CA ALA A 8 22.28 -8.69 -9.94
C ALA A 8 22.88 -9.98 -9.35
N PHE A 9 24.12 -10.33 -9.73
CA PHE A 9 24.82 -11.49 -9.18
C PHE A 9 24.93 -11.48 -7.64
N ALA A 10 25.38 -10.37 -7.06
CA ALA A 10 25.54 -10.25 -5.62
C ALA A 10 24.20 -10.35 -4.89
N TYR A 11 23.16 -9.67 -5.40
CA TYR A 11 21.81 -9.76 -4.84
C TYR A 11 21.20 -11.16 -4.99
N THR A 12 21.38 -11.82 -6.13
CA THR A 12 20.93 -13.20 -6.35
C THR A 12 21.56 -14.16 -5.34
N LYS A 13 22.86 -14.02 -5.05
CA LYS A 13 23.53 -14.84 -4.03
C LYS A 13 22.95 -14.58 -2.64
N LEU A 14 22.80 -13.31 -2.26
CA LEU A 14 22.18 -12.93 -0.99
C LEU A 14 20.77 -13.51 -0.85
N PHE A 15 19.92 -13.27 -1.84
CA PHE A 15 18.54 -13.73 -1.87
C PHE A 15 18.43 -15.25 -1.86
N SER A 16 19.32 -15.95 -2.56
CA SER A 16 19.38 -17.42 -2.55
C SER A 16 19.71 -17.96 -1.16
N VAL A 17 20.67 -17.34 -0.46
CA VAL A 17 20.99 -17.70 0.93
C VAL A 17 19.79 -17.44 1.84
N CYS A 18 19.15 -16.26 1.73
CA CYS A 18 17.94 -15.96 2.49
C CYS A 18 16.83 -16.97 2.22
N LYS A 19 16.57 -17.30 0.95
CA LYS A 19 15.58 -18.31 0.56
C LYS A 19 15.91 -19.66 1.18
N GLN A 20 17.15 -20.11 1.10
CA GLN A 20 17.60 -21.40 1.64
C GLN A 20 17.53 -21.47 3.17
N ARG A 21 17.92 -20.39 3.86
CA ARG A 21 17.96 -20.34 5.33
C ARG A 21 16.58 -20.14 5.95
N CYS A 22 15.65 -19.55 5.20
CA CYS A 22 14.32 -19.22 5.68
C CYS A 22 13.22 -20.02 4.96
N GLN A 23 13.53 -21.18 4.37
CA GLN A 23 12.57 -21.97 3.55
C GLN A 23 11.26 -22.29 4.29
N GLU A 24 11.35 -22.51 5.61
CA GLU A 24 10.19 -22.88 6.43
C GLU A 24 9.31 -21.66 6.81
N ILE A 25 9.82 -20.44 6.68
CA ILE A 25 9.18 -19.22 7.20
C ILE A 25 8.96 -18.13 6.13
N LEU A 26 9.54 -18.26 4.92
CA LEU A 26 9.61 -17.18 3.93
C LEU A 26 9.11 -17.61 2.54
N ASP A 27 7.79 -17.58 2.34
CA ASP A 27 7.14 -17.59 1.02
C ASP A 27 6.92 -16.14 0.55
N LEU A 28 7.94 -15.54 -0.09
CA LEU A 28 7.88 -14.15 -0.55
C LEU A 28 6.97 -14.01 -1.78
N ARG A 29 5.90 -13.24 -1.60
CA ARG A 29 4.95 -12.88 -2.67
C ARG A 29 5.20 -11.50 -3.27
N PHE A 30 5.81 -10.62 -2.51
CA PHE A 30 6.03 -9.23 -2.87
C PHE A 30 7.46 -8.83 -2.53
N GLY A 31 8.09 -8.07 -3.42
CA GLY A 31 9.39 -7.44 -3.20
C GLY A 31 9.24 -5.94 -3.37
N ALA A 32 9.21 -5.19 -2.27
CA ALA A 32 9.24 -3.73 -2.33
C ALA A 32 10.69 -3.26 -2.49
N LEU A 33 10.99 -2.59 -3.58
CA LEU A 33 12.36 -2.21 -3.93
C LEU A 33 12.43 -0.75 -4.38
N ASP A 34 13.63 -0.20 -4.27
CA ASP A 34 13.98 1.01 -4.99
C ASP A 34 14.09 0.68 -6.47
N HIS A 35 13.97 1.70 -7.32
CA HIS A 35 14.06 1.62 -8.77
C HIS A 35 15.46 1.18 -9.25
N SER A 36 15.81 -0.09 -9.01
CA SER A 36 17.12 -0.72 -9.26
C SER A 36 16.94 -2.02 -10.03
N THR A 37 17.32 -2.00 -11.31
CA THR A 37 17.25 -3.14 -12.21
C THR A 37 18.04 -4.34 -11.67
N SER A 38 19.18 -4.12 -11.01
CA SER A 38 19.97 -5.18 -10.39
C SER A 38 19.19 -5.94 -9.32
N VAL A 39 18.42 -5.24 -8.48
CA VAL A 39 17.61 -5.84 -7.42
C VAL A 39 16.37 -6.54 -8.01
N ALA A 40 15.72 -5.91 -8.99
CA ALA A 40 14.57 -6.49 -9.70
C ALA A 40 14.92 -7.84 -10.35
N ASN A 41 16.02 -7.87 -11.12
CA ASN A 41 16.50 -9.09 -11.78
C ASN A 41 16.84 -10.19 -10.77
N ALA A 42 17.47 -9.83 -9.64
CA ALA A 42 17.79 -10.79 -8.60
C ALA A 42 16.54 -11.38 -7.93
N PHE A 43 15.53 -10.55 -7.65
CA PHE A 43 14.25 -11.02 -7.14
C PHE A 43 13.60 -12.02 -8.09
N GLN A 44 13.48 -11.67 -9.37
CA GLN A 44 12.87 -12.53 -10.38
C GLN A 44 13.65 -13.84 -10.60
N THR A 45 14.98 -13.79 -10.46
CA THR A 45 15.83 -15.00 -10.55
C THR A 45 15.56 -15.95 -9.39
N VAL A 46 15.41 -15.45 -8.16
CA VAL A 46 15.27 -16.29 -6.96
C VAL A 46 13.80 -16.67 -6.69
N TRP A 47 12.85 -15.79 -7.03
CA TRP A 47 11.41 -15.98 -6.92
C TRP A 47 10.72 -15.54 -8.22
N SER A 48 10.49 -16.47 -9.15
CA SER A 48 9.92 -16.16 -10.47
C SER A 48 8.54 -15.51 -10.41
N GLU A 49 7.73 -15.88 -9.42
CA GLU A 49 6.35 -15.41 -9.24
C GLU A 49 6.24 -14.14 -8.38
N ILE A 50 7.36 -13.54 -7.99
CA ILE A 50 7.34 -12.37 -7.10
C ILE A 50 6.74 -11.15 -7.81
N LYS A 51 5.84 -10.46 -7.12
CA LYS A 51 5.37 -9.14 -7.55
C LYS A 51 6.30 -8.06 -7.01
N LEU A 52 6.94 -7.35 -7.92
CA LEU A 52 7.80 -6.23 -7.59
C LEU A 52 6.94 -4.98 -7.35
N LEU A 53 7.16 -4.31 -6.23
CA LEU A 53 6.44 -3.09 -5.86
C LEU A 53 7.44 -1.94 -5.86
N ASP A 54 7.33 -1.04 -6.83
CA ASP A 54 8.27 0.09 -6.94
C ASP A 54 7.99 1.15 -5.88
N CYS A 55 9.05 1.71 -5.31
CA CYS A 55 8.95 2.55 -4.13
C CYS A 55 8.42 3.95 -4.47
N TRP A 56 7.18 4.25 -4.05
CA TRP A 56 6.54 5.54 -4.26
C TRP A 56 7.39 6.75 -3.80
N PRO A 57 8.00 6.77 -2.60
CA PRO A 57 8.91 7.86 -2.20
C PRO A 57 10.13 8.05 -3.10
N HIS A 58 10.56 7.03 -3.85
CA HIS A 58 11.64 7.17 -4.83
C HIS A 58 11.15 7.89 -6.08
N LEU A 59 9.98 7.53 -6.62
CA LEU A 59 9.34 8.29 -7.69
C LEU A 59 9.07 9.73 -7.25
N ASP A 60 8.50 9.96 -6.07
CA ASP A 60 8.21 11.31 -5.58
C ASP A 60 9.47 12.20 -5.52
N ARG A 61 10.62 11.63 -5.12
CA ARG A 61 11.89 12.36 -5.13
C ARG A 61 12.48 12.53 -6.53
N ASN A 62 12.41 11.51 -7.37
CA ASN A 62 12.98 11.56 -8.72
C ASN A 62 12.17 12.46 -9.65
N SER A 63 10.85 12.49 -9.53
CA SER A 63 9.97 13.43 -10.25
C SER A 63 10.37 14.89 -10.01
N ARG A 64 10.74 15.25 -8.77
CA ARG A 64 11.28 16.59 -8.44
C ARG A 64 12.61 16.89 -9.10
N LYS A 65 13.49 15.89 -9.25
CA LYS A 65 14.79 16.07 -9.91
C LYS A 65 14.66 16.27 -11.41
N LYS A 66 13.56 15.78 -11.98
CA LYS A 66 13.29 15.80 -13.43
C LYS A 66 12.52 17.04 -13.87
N LYS A 67 12.38 18.05 -13.00
CA LYS A 67 11.77 19.35 -13.35
C LYS A 67 12.40 20.02 -14.56
N GLY A 68 13.68 19.76 -14.85
CA GLY A 68 14.35 20.31 -16.05
C GLY A 68 13.84 19.76 -17.38
N LEU A 69 12.96 18.74 -17.37
CA LEU A 69 12.25 18.26 -18.55
C LEU A 69 10.91 18.99 -18.76
N LEU A 70 10.51 19.88 -17.82
CA LEU A 70 9.31 20.67 -17.97
C LEU A 70 9.60 21.92 -18.79
N ALA A 71 8.69 22.29 -19.67
CA ALA A 71 8.70 23.56 -20.37
C ALA A 71 8.56 24.73 -19.38
N GLU A 72 7.69 24.58 -18.37
CA GLU A 72 7.54 25.53 -17.27
C GLU A 72 7.81 24.88 -15.91
N HIS A 73 8.93 25.26 -15.29
CA HIS A 73 9.37 24.70 -14.00
C HIS A 73 8.35 24.81 -12.85
N ASP A 74 7.57 25.89 -12.82
CA ASP A 74 6.61 26.17 -11.74
C ASP A 74 5.40 25.24 -11.77
N ARG A 75 5.03 24.73 -12.96
CA ARG A 75 3.93 23.76 -13.13
C ARG A 75 4.15 22.49 -12.33
N TYR A 76 5.38 22.19 -11.92
CA TYR A 76 5.63 21.02 -11.10
C TYR A 76 4.80 21.02 -9.81
N ASN A 77 4.82 22.12 -9.06
CA ASN A 77 4.14 22.16 -7.75
C ASN A 77 2.62 22.26 -7.92
N ASP A 78 2.17 22.99 -8.94
CA ASP A 78 0.76 23.34 -9.11
C ASP A 78 -0.03 22.22 -9.82
N ILE A 79 0.61 21.52 -10.75
CA ILE A 79 -0.03 20.55 -11.64
C ILE A 79 0.59 19.17 -11.44
N ILE A 80 1.87 19.01 -11.82
CA ILE A 80 2.50 17.70 -11.99
C ILE A 80 2.50 16.89 -10.68
N LYS A 81 2.94 17.50 -9.58
CA LYS A 81 3.05 16.84 -8.27
C LYS A 81 1.72 16.25 -7.81
N ARG A 82 0.65 17.04 -7.92
CA ARG A 82 -0.70 16.63 -7.52
C ARG A 82 -1.21 15.49 -8.38
N GLN A 83 -0.95 15.52 -9.68
CA GLN A 83 -1.36 14.48 -10.61
C GLN A 83 -0.54 13.19 -10.40
N ILE A 84 0.77 13.28 -10.14
CA ILE A 84 1.58 12.14 -9.69
C ILE A 84 1.02 11.55 -8.38
N ASP A 85 0.59 12.38 -7.42
CA ASP A 85 -0.05 11.90 -6.19
C ASP A 85 -1.33 11.10 -6.44
N TYR A 86 -2.08 11.39 -7.51
CA TYR A 86 -3.26 10.61 -7.90
C TYR A 86 -2.90 9.18 -8.29
N LEU A 87 -1.77 8.98 -8.99
CA LEU A 87 -1.30 7.66 -9.39
C LEU A 87 -1.04 6.77 -8.17
N SER A 88 -0.39 7.31 -7.13
CA SER A 88 -0.14 6.56 -5.88
C SER A 88 -1.43 6.09 -5.19
N LYS A 89 -2.53 6.82 -5.42
CA LYS A 89 -3.84 6.59 -4.82
C LYS A 89 -4.73 5.69 -5.66
N SER A 90 -4.27 5.16 -6.79
CA SER A 90 -5.03 4.16 -7.54
C SER A 90 -5.33 2.92 -6.69
N ARG A 91 -6.45 2.27 -6.99
CA ARG A 91 -7.04 1.17 -6.20
C ARG A 91 -6.90 -0.19 -6.88
N SER A 92 -6.67 -0.19 -8.18
CA SER A 92 -6.35 -1.36 -9.00
C SER A 92 -5.33 -0.99 -10.07
N LYS A 93 -4.73 -2.01 -10.70
CA LYS A 93 -3.80 -1.81 -11.80
C LYS A 93 -4.50 -1.17 -13.01
N GLN A 94 -5.70 -1.62 -13.35
CA GLN A 94 -6.45 -1.08 -14.48
C GLN A 94 -6.86 0.38 -14.24
N GLN A 95 -7.23 0.73 -13.01
CA GLN A 95 -7.49 2.13 -12.64
C GLN A 95 -6.22 2.97 -12.77
N PHE A 96 -5.08 2.43 -12.32
CA PHE A 96 -3.79 3.09 -12.44
C PHE A 96 -3.44 3.37 -13.90
N GLU A 97 -3.54 2.38 -14.79
CA GLU A 97 -3.29 2.51 -16.23
C GLU A 97 -4.21 3.56 -16.88
N GLY A 98 -5.51 3.53 -16.55
CA GLY A 98 -6.48 4.51 -17.07
C GLY A 98 -6.18 5.94 -16.61
N ILE A 99 -5.86 6.12 -15.32
CA ILE A 99 -5.53 7.44 -14.76
C ILE A 99 -4.16 7.92 -15.28
N SER A 100 -3.18 7.02 -15.45
CA SER A 100 -1.87 7.40 -15.97
C SER A 100 -1.96 7.87 -17.41
N ALA A 101 -2.70 7.17 -18.27
CA ALA A 101 -2.92 7.58 -19.65
C ALA A 101 -3.62 8.96 -19.74
N LEU A 102 -4.63 9.20 -18.90
CA LEU A 102 -5.32 10.49 -18.85
C LEU A 102 -4.37 11.63 -18.41
N ILE A 103 -3.50 11.36 -17.44
CA ILE A 103 -2.54 12.35 -16.92
C ILE A 103 -1.44 12.66 -17.94
N THR A 104 -0.85 11.64 -18.56
CA THR A 104 0.21 11.85 -19.55
C THR A 104 -0.32 12.57 -20.79
N GLN A 105 -1.52 12.23 -21.26
CA GLN A 105 -2.17 12.98 -22.35
C GLN A 105 -2.41 14.44 -21.98
N ASN A 106 -2.89 14.72 -20.76
CA ASN A 106 -3.08 16.09 -20.30
C ASN A 106 -1.75 16.87 -20.23
N TRP A 107 -0.63 16.20 -19.89
CA TRP A 107 0.69 16.84 -19.92
C TRP A 107 1.16 17.12 -21.34
N ASP A 108 0.96 16.19 -22.27
CA ASP A 108 1.24 16.42 -23.69
C ASP A 108 0.46 17.62 -24.22
N ASP A 109 -0.83 17.73 -23.90
CA ASP A 109 -1.69 18.85 -24.32
C ASP A 109 -1.24 20.20 -23.71
N LEU A 110 -0.58 20.18 -22.55
CA LEU A 110 0.02 21.34 -21.91
C LEU A 110 1.41 21.69 -22.47
N GLY A 111 1.97 20.87 -23.37
CA GLY A 111 3.31 21.03 -23.92
C GLY A 111 4.42 20.43 -23.05
N GLU A 112 4.09 19.55 -22.09
CA GLU A 112 5.01 18.90 -21.14
C GLU A 112 5.40 17.47 -21.58
N GLY A 113 5.41 17.22 -22.89
CA GLY A 113 5.53 15.86 -23.42
C GLY A 113 6.87 15.17 -23.17
N GLU A 114 7.96 15.92 -23.01
CA GLU A 114 9.25 15.34 -22.61
C GLU A 114 9.18 14.75 -21.18
N TYR A 115 8.49 15.44 -20.27
CA TYR A 115 8.26 14.95 -18.92
C TYR A 115 7.30 13.74 -18.90
N ALA A 116 6.25 13.77 -19.72
CA ALA A 116 5.32 12.66 -19.88
C ALA A 116 6.03 11.41 -20.40
N ALA A 117 6.84 11.53 -21.46
CA ALA A 117 7.64 10.45 -22.02
C ALA A 117 8.65 9.88 -21.01
N TRP A 118 9.27 10.73 -20.18
CA TRP A 118 10.14 10.26 -19.10
C TRP A 118 9.37 9.42 -18.07
N LEU A 119 8.19 9.86 -17.63
CA LEU A 119 7.40 9.09 -16.67
C LEU A 119 6.96 7.75 -17.26
N ASP A 120 6.52 7.76 -18.52
CA ASP A 120 6.05 6.57 -19.22
C ASP A 120 7.16 5.51 -19.35
N THR A 121 8.32 5.93 -19.85
CA THR A 121 9.45 5.02 -20.11
C THR A 121 10.11 4.50 -18.85
N GLU A 122 10.16 5.29 -17.77
CA GLU A 122 10.84 4.88 -16.54
C GLU A 122 9.89 4.20 -15.55
N TYR A 123 8.68 4.74 -15.29
CA TYR A 123 7.83 4.31 -14.17
C TYR A 123 6.49 3.69 -14.56
N LEU A 124 6.00 3.89 -15.78
CA LEU A 124 4.73 3.28 -16.23
C LEU A 124 4.93 2.01 -17.05
N THR A 125 6.18 1.58 -17.24
CA THR A 125 6.53 0.32 -17.91
C THR A 125 6.83 -0.81 -16.93
N LYS A 126 6.81 -2.04 -17.40
CA LYS A 126 7.21 -3.21 -16.61
C LYS A 126 8.72 -3.18 -16.34
N PRO A 127 9.18 -3.54 -15.13
CA PRO A 127 8.41 -4.01 -13.97
C PRO A 127 7.97 -2.91 -12.97
N TRP A 128 8.05 -1.63 -13.34
CA TRP A 128 7.97 -0.49 -12.43
C TRP A 128 6.56 0.08 -12.22
N GLU A 129 5.60 -0.33 -13.03
CA GLU A 129 4.18 0.07 -13.04
C GLU A 129 3.37 -0.23 -11.75
N LEU A 130 3.98 -0.71 -10.67
CA LEU A 130 3.32 -1.18 -9.44
C LEU A 130 3.67 -0.33 -8.20
N LEU A 131 3.47 0.99 -8.31
CA LEU A 131 3.85 1.98 -7.28
C LEU A 131 2.69 2.52 -6.41
N PHE A 132 1.45 2.10 -6.66
CA PHE A 132 0.26 2.58 -5.95
C PHE A 132 -0.05 1.79 -4.67
N TYR A 133 -0.61 2.44 -3.64
CA TYR A 133 -0.69 1.91 -2.27
C TYR A 133 -1.36 0.53 -2.15
N THR A 134 -2.33 0.22 -3.00
CA THR A 134 -3.11 -1.03 -2.92
C THR A 134 -2.61 -2.13 -3.87
N THR A 135 -1.48 -1.93 -4.55
CA THR A 135 -0.94 -2.84 -5.58
C THR A 135 -0.74 -4.28 -5.09
N SER A 136 -0.44 -4.46 -3.80
CA SER A 136 -0.26 -5.78 -3.20
C SER A 136 -1.57 -6.55 -3.02
N TYR A 137 -2.72 -5.86 -3.00
CA TYR A 137 -4.02 -6.37 -2.56
C TYR A 137 -4.01 -6.95 -1.13
N VAL A 138 -2.95 -6.71 -0.35
CA VAL A 138 -2.78 -7.20 1.01
C VAL A 138 -2.62 -6.01 1.95
N PRO A 139 -3.53 -5.82 2.92
CA PRO A 139 -3.43 -4.75 3.91
C PRO A 139 -2.06 -4.73 4.60
N GLY A 140 -1.47 -3.55 4.75
CA GLY A 140 -0.18 -3.37 5.40
C GLY A 140 1.05 -3.62 4.50
N ILE A 141 0.89 -4.21 3.31
CA ILE A 141 1.98 -4.35 2.33
C ILE A 141 1.90 -3.18 1.36
N LEU A 142 2.81 -2.21 1.52
CA LEU A 142 2.84 -0.99 0.73
C LEU A 142 4.08 -0.94 -0.19
N PRO A 143 3.98 -0.27 -1.35
CA PRO A 143 5.12 0.12 -2.18
C PRO A 143 5.89 1.29 -1.54
N ASN A 144 6.24 1.16 -0.25
CA ASN A 144 6.86 2.22 0.53
C ASN A 144 7.91 1.64 1.46
N GLN A 145 9.15 2.08 1.30
CA GLN A 145 10.26 1.74 2.19
C GLN A 145 10.44 2.72 3.36
N ASN A 146 9.49 3.62 3.64
CA ASN A 146 9.62 4.60 4.74
C ASN A 146 9.92 3.94 6.08
N THR A 147 9.39 2.75 6.37
CA THR A 147 9.72 2.00 7.59
C THR A 147 11.20 1.58 7.62
N ILE A 148 11.82 1.31 6.47
CA ILE A 148 13.26 1.08 6.35
C ILE A 148 14.02 2.41 6.42
N ALA A 149 13.48 3.47 5.81
CA ALA A 149 14.04 4.80 5.84
C ALA A 149 14.01 5.44 7.24
N SER A 150 13.07 5.06 8.11
CA SER A 150 13.04 5.48 9.51
C SER A 150 14.08 4.80 10.38
N HIS A 151 14.60 3.63 9.96
CA HIS A 151 15.82 3.04 10.54
C HIS A 151 17.10 3.62 9.93
N HIS A 152 16.98 4.44 8.89
CA HIS A 152 18.12 5.07 8.23
C HIS A 152 18.91 6.06 9.12
N PRO A 153 18.33 6.76 10.12
CA PRO A 153 19.08 7.49 11.13
C PRO A 153 19.99 6.58 11.95
N SER A 154 19.48 5.49 12.54
CA SER A 154 20.31 4.52 13.29
C SER A 154 21.39 3.92 12.38
N ILE A 155 21.05 3.52 11.16
CA ILE A 155 22.03 3.05 10.15
C ILE A 155 23.06 4.13 9.83
N LYS A 156 22.65 5.40 9.67
CA LYS A 156 23.57 6.51 9.43
C LYS A 156 24.50 6.69 10.61
N THR A 157 24.00 6.68 11.84
CA THR A 157 24.78 6.80 13.08
C THR A 157 25.80 5.66 13.24
N THR A 158 25.41 4.41 12.94
CA THR A 158 26.33 3.25 13.01
C THR A 158 27.33 3.22 11.84
N ALA A 159 26.95 3.71 10.66
CA ALA A 159 27.71 3.56 9.42
C ALA A 159 28.22 4.90 8.81
N VAL A 160 28.28 5.98 9.61
CA VAL A 160 28.60 7.37 9.17
C VAL A 160 29.82 7.42 8.23
N ASN A 161 30.83 6.59 8.49
CA ASN A 161 32.11 6.62 7.78
C ASN A 161 32.21 5.60 6.63
N GLN A 162 31.12 4.93 6.24
CA GLN A 162 31.15 3.80 5.30
C GLN A 162 30.16 3.96 4.13
N LEU A 163 30.11 5.15 3.52
CA LEU A 163 29.42 5.31 2.24
C LEU A 163 30.25 4.67 1.12
N ARG A 164 29.60 3.90 0.23
CA ARG A 164 30.23 3.27 -0.95
C ARG A 164 31.23 2.14 -0.65
N VAL A 165 31.01 1.37 0.41
CA VAL A 165 31.78 0.14 0.69
C VAL A 165 31.30 -1.05 -0.19
N SER A 166 32.09 -2.11 -0.27
CA SER A 166 31.72 -3.33 -1.03
C SER A 166 30.59 -4.09 -0.33
N THR A 167 29.81 -4.89 -1.08
CA THR A 167 28.73 -5.74 -0.52
C THR A 167 29.28 -6.68 0.56
N GLY A 168 30.48 -7.21 0.34
CA GLY A 168 31.15 -8.08 1.32
C GLY A 168 31.44 -7.35 2.63
N HIS A 169 31.94 -6.11 2.56
CA HIS A 169 32.20 -5.29 3.75
C HIS A 169 30.92 -4.93 4.48
N VAL A 170 29.87 -4.58 3.72
CA VAL A 170 28.53 -4.37 4.26
C VAL A 170 28.06 -5.57 5.08
N LEU A 171 28.11 -6.77 4.48
CA LEU A 171 27.60 -7.98 5.11
C LEU A 171 28.45 -8.43 6.31
N ALA A 172 29.77 -8.34 6.20
CA ALA A 172 30.69 -8.86 7.22
C ALA A 172 30.93 -7.88 8.38
N SER A 173 30.84 -6.57 8.15
CA SER A 173 31.24 -5.55 9.13
C SER A 173 30.12 -4.58 9.48
N THR A 174 29.40 -4.04 8.49
CA THR A 174 28.38 -3.01 8.73
C THR A 174 27.09 -3.60 9.30
N LEU A 175 26.60 -4.71 8.73
CA LEU A 175 25.36 -5.36 9.16
C LEU A 175 25.41 -5.81 10.63
N PRO A 176 26.48 -6.49 11.11
CA PRO A 176 26.59 -6.88 12.51
C PRO A 176 26.53 -5.68 13.47
N LYS A 177 27.17 -4.56 13.11
CA LYS A 177 27.14 -3.33 13.93
C LYS A 177 25.75 -2.72 14.00
N ILE A 178 25.02 -2.70 12.87
CA ILE A 178 23.62 -2.24 12.84
C ILE A 178 22.75 -3.14 13.70
N LEU A 179 22.92 -4.47 13.60
CA LEU A 179 22.14 -5.42 14.40
C LEU A 179 22.41 -5.25 15.90
N VAL A 180 23.66 -4.99 16.31
CA VAL A 180 24.01 -4.69 17.70
C VAL A 180 23.37 -3.38 18.14
N GLU A 181 23.48 -2.28 17.39
CA GLU A 181 22.84 -1.01 17.74
C GLU A 181 21.32 -1.13 17.81
N CYS A 182 20.68 -1.80 16.84
CA CYS A 182 19.25 -2.09 16.90
C CYS A 182 18.91 -2.92 18.15
N ALA A 183 19.72 -3.92 18.51
CA ALA A 183 19.53 -4.73 19.72
C ALA A 183 19.72 -3.92 21.02
N MET A 184 20.58 -2.90 21.01
CA MET A 184 20.77 -1.99 22.14
C MET A 184 19.61 -0.97 22.24
N GLU A 185 19.00 -0.56 21.11
CA GLU A 185 17.76 0.23 21.07
C GLU A 185 16.49 -0.58 21.43
N ILE A 186 16.52 -1.92 21.36
CA ILE A 186 15.43 -2.84 21.79
C ILE A 186 15.16 -2.79 23.32
N GLY A 187 15.76 -1.83 24.04
CA GLY A 187 15.60 -1.63 25.47
C GLY A 187 14.39 -0.83 25.95
N SER A 188 13.60 -0.16 25.09
CA SER A 188 12.50 0.70 25.58
C SER A 188 11.08 0.20 25.34
N GLU A 189 10.81 -0.65 24.34
CA GLU A 189 9.53 -1.37 24.23
C GLU A 189 9.70 -2.74 23.57
N PRO A 190 8.96 -3.78 23.99
CA PRO A 190 8.95 -5.07 23.31
C PRO A 190 8.58 -4.90 21.84
N ILE A 191 9.14 -5.71 20.94
CA ILE A 191 8.66 -5.84 19.57
C ILE A 191 7.23 -6.40 19.63
N GLN A 192 6.25 -5.51 19.69
CA GLN A 192 4.84 -5.85 19.65
C GLN A 192 4.34 -5.74 18.22
N HIS A 193 3.45 -6.66 17.84
CA HIS A 193 2.76 -6.57 16.56
C HIS A 193 2.02 -5.22 16.50
N LEU A 194 2.20 -4.45 15.42
CA LEU A 194 1.62 -3.09 15.28
C LEU A 194 0.10 -3.07 15.50
N ALA A 195 -0.57 -4.22 15.33
CA ALA A 195 -2.01 -4.40 15.53
C ALA A 195 -2.43 -4.80 16.96
N ALA A 196 -1.51 -4.96 17.91
CA ALA A 196 -1.81 -5.36 19.29
C ALA A 196 -2.14 -4.18 20.22
N ARG A 197 -2.02 -2.93 19.74
CA ARG A 197 -2.42 -1.76 20.52
C ARG A 197 -3.95 -1.72 20.58
N PRO A 198 -4.54 -1.35 21.74
CA PRO A 198 -5.95 -1.00 21.80
C PRO A 198 -6.26 0.00 20.68
N VAL A 199 -7.36 -0.23 19.97
CA VAL A 199 -7.85 0.74 18.97
C VAL A 199 -7.98 2.08 19.68
N SER A 200 -7.27 3.11 19.21
CA SER A 200 -7.34 4.42 19.85
C SER A 200 -8.74 4.99 19.74
N ALA A 201 -9.13 5.84 20.70
CA ALA A 201 -10.41 6.55 20.64
C ALA A 201 -10.60 7.27 19.29
N GLU A 202 -9.54 7.89 18.77
CA GLU A 202 -9.54 8.55 17.46
C GLU A 202 -9.89 7.60 16.30
N VAL A 203 -9.38 6.37 16.31
CA VAL A 203 -9.70 5.37 15.27
C VAL A 203 -11.14 4.89 15.42
N LEU A 204 -11.63 4.72 16.65
CA LEU A 204 -13.02 4.35 16.91
C LEU A 204 -13.98 5.45 16.44
N GLU A 205 -13.72 6.72 16.79
CA GLU A 205 -14.48 7.88 16.35
C GLU A 205 -14.51 8.00 14.82
N ALA A 206 -13.37 7.79 14.16
CA ALA A 206 -13.30 7.75 12.71
C ALA A 206 -14.16 6.60 12.13
N GLY A 207 -14.16 5.43 12.78
CA GLY A 207 -15.01 4.30 12.41
C GLY A 207 -16.50 4.63 12.52
N VAL A 208 -16.93 5.18 13.65
CA VAL A 208 -18.32 5.61 13.88
C VAL A 208 -18.74 6.65 12.84
N LEU A 209 -17.89 7.63 12.55
CA LEU A 209 -18.16 8.66 11.56
C LEU A 209 -18.34 8.09 10.14
N LEU A 210 -17.57 7.07 9.78
CA LEU A 210 -17.70 6.36 8.50
C LEU A 210 -19.00 5.55 8.41
N CYS A 211 -19.53 5.08 9.53
CA CYS A 211 -20.81 4.35 9.59
C CYS A 211 -22.05 5.24 9.42
N ASN A 212 -21.91 6.57 9.40
CA ASN A 212 -23.02 7.46 9.07
C ASN A 212 -23.55 7.21 7.66
N ASP A 213 -24.87 7.29 7.47
CA ASP A 213 -25.56 6.99 6.20
C ASP A 213 -25.07 7.83 5.00
N ASP A 214 -24.48 8.99 5.24
CA ASP A 214 -23.93 9.84 4.18
C ASP A 214 -22.50 9.44 3.78
N ASN A 215 -21.79 8.69 4.63
CA ASN A 215 -20.39 8.33 4.44
C ASN A 215 -20.17 6.93 3.87
N HIS A 216 -21.24 6.15 3.69
CA HIS A 216 -21.15 4.82 3.13
C HIS A 216 -22.30 4.47 2.20
N PHE A 217 -22.04 3.51 1.32
CA PHE A 217 -23.05 2.89 0.49
C PHE A 217 -22.73 1.39 0.33
N PRO A 218 -23.72 0.50 0.24
CA PRO A 218 -25.13 0.76 0.45
C PRO A 218 -25.47 0.99 1.92
N THR A 219 -26.44 1.89 2.19
CA THR A 219 -26.93 2.14 3.54
C THR A 219 -27.80 0.99 4.05
N HIS A 220 -27.93 0.89 5.37
CA HIS A 220 -28.79 -0.10 6.03
C HIS A 220 -30.20 0.43 6.27
N LYS A 221 -30.39 1.75 6.20
CA LYS A 221 -31.66 2.41 6.42
C LYS A 221 -32.75 1.81 5.55
N ARG A 222 -33.85 1.38 6.20
CA ARG A 222 -35.03 0.76 5.56
C ARG A 222 -34.73 -0.54 4.81
N LYS A 223 -33.62 -1.24 5.12
CA LYS A 223 -33.32 -2.56 4.56
C LYS A 223 -33.68 -3.67 5.54
N THR A 224 -34.13 -4.80 5.00
CA THR A 224 -34.34 -6.01 5.78
C THR A 224 -33.00 -6.65 6.15
N CYS A 225 -32.98 -7.45 7.22
CA CYS A 225 -31.80 -8.24 7.61
C CYS A 225 -31.27 -9.10 6.46
N ARG A 226 -32.17 -9.69 5.66
CA ARG A 226 -31.81 -10.47 4.47
C ARG A 226 -31.10 -9.60 3.42
N ALA A 227 -31.62 -8.40 3.14
CA ALA A 227 -31.00 -7.48 2.19
C ALA A 227 -29.61 -7.01 2.66
N ILE A 228 -29.43 -6.78 3.96
CA ILE A 228 -28.12 -6.42 4.53
C ILE A 228 -27.12 -7.58 4.41
N ARG A 229 -27.54 -8.81 4.74
CA ARG A 229 -26.69 -10.00 4.61
C ARG A 229 -26.20 -10.24 3.18
N ASN A 230 -27.01 -9.86 2.18
CA ASN A 230 -26.67 -10.00 0.76
C ASN A 230 -25.71 -8.93 0.23
N ILE A 231 -25.35 -7.91 1.02
CA ILE A 231 -24.36 -6.90 0.60
C ILE A 231 -22.98 -7.57 0.50
N GLN A 232 -22.37 -7.51 -0.68
CA GLN A 232 -21.04 -8.08 -0.93
C GLN A 232 -19.91 -7.06 -0.80
N ALA A 233 -20.22 -5.77 -0.91
CA ALA A 233 -19.24 -4.70 -0.80
C ALA A 233 -19.85 -3.44 -0.22
N TYR A 234 -19.05 -2.73 0.56
CA TYR A 234 -19.32 -1.37 1.01
C TYR A 234 -18.35 -0.40 0.37
N TYR A 235 -18.82 0.81 0.17
CA TYR A 235 -18.06 1.93 -0.36
C TYR A 235 -18.10 3.04 0.68
N PHE A 236 -16.93 3.52 1.08
CA PHE A 236 -16.78 4.57 2.08
C PHE A 236 -16.08 5.78 1.46
N ASN A 237 -16.38 6.98 1.97
CA ASN A 237 -15.61 8.17 1.60
C ASN A 237 -14.14 8.04 2.02
N GLN A 238 -13.24 8.51 1.16
CA GLN A 238 -11.87 8.83 1.53
C GLN A 238 -11.88 10.03 2.50
N ARG A 239 -10.89 10.08 3.41
CA ARG A 239 -10.78 11.08 4.51
C ARG A 239 -11.15 12.52 4.12
N TYR A 240 -10.73 12.97 2.94
CA TYR A 240 -10.98 14.32 2.43
C TYR A 240 -12.47 14.60 2.18
N TYR A 241 -13.23 13.57 1.80
CA TYR A 241 -14.64 13.68 1.40
C TYR A 241 -15.62 13.19 2.47
N ILE A 242 -15.14 12.83 3.66
CA ILE A 242 -16.00 12.41 4.77
C ILE A 242 -16.94 13.57 5.15
N VAL A 243 -18.24 13.31 5.12
CA VAL A 243 -19.30 14.21 5.58
C VAL A 243 -19.21 14.33 7.10
N ARG A 244 -18.88 15.54 7.56
CA ARG A 244 -18.88 15.99 8.95
C ARG A 244 -19.12 17.50 8.99
N GLY A 245 -19.57 18.03 10.12
CA GLY A 245 -20.04 19.42 10.22
C GLY A 245 -19.01 20.50 9.87
N ASP A 246 -17.73 20.21 10.04
CA ASP A 246 -16.59 21.09 9.76
C ASP A 246 -15.97 20.88 8.36
N ASN A 247 -16.43 19.89 7.59
CA ASN A 247 -15.83 19.57 6.30
C ASN A 247 -16.63 20.11 5.11
N VAL A 248 -16.16 21.23 4.55
CA VAL A 248 -16.72 21.85 3.33
C VAL A 248 -16.61 20.97 2.08
N HIS A 249 -15.72 19.97 2.09
CA HIS A 249 -15.56 19.01 1.00
C HIS A 249 -16.34 17.70 1.22
N GLY A 250 -17.16 17.63 2.26
CA GLY A 250 -17.97 16.46 2.56
C GLY A 250 -18.90 16.11 1.40
N LEU A 251 -18.87 14.86 0.94
CA LEU A 251 -19.69 14.41 -0.18
C LEU A 251 -20.39 13.11 0.11
N LYS A 252 -21.72 13.11 0.02
CA LYS A 252 -22.52 11.92 0.25
C LYS A 252 -22.15 10.77 -0.69
N VAL A 253 -21.97 9.57 -0.15
CA VAL A 253 -21.78 8.35 -0.95
C VAL A 253 -23.14 7.90 -1.49
N ASN A 254 -23.25 7.73 -2.80
CA ASN A 254 -24.49 7.34 -3.47
C ASN A 254 -24.23 6.33 -4.60
N ALA A 255 -25.30 5.70 -5.08
CA ALA A 255 -25.23 4.65 -6.10
C ALA A 255 -24.52 5.09 -7.40
N SER A 256 -24.71 6.35 -7.81
CA SER A 256 -24.07 6.90 -9.01
C SER A 256 -22.57 7.00 -8.84
N ARG A 257 -22.10 7.62 -7.74
CA ARG A 257 -20.67 7.72 -7.40
C ARG A 257 -20.03 6.35 -7.27
N THR A 258 -20.70 5.40 -6.61
CA THR A 258 -20.16 4.04 -6.48
C THR A 258 -20.07 3.32 -7.81
N LYS A 259 -21.03 3.53 -8.72
CA LYS A 259 -20.99 2.93 -10.07
C LYS A 259 -19.82 3.49 -10.88
N THR A 260 -19.62 4.80 -10.88
CA THR A 260 -18.49 5.44 -11.57
C THR A 260 -17.15 4.97 -11.01
N TYR A 261 -17.02 4.95 -9.68
CA TYR A 261 -15.82 4.45 -9.02
C TYR A 261 -15.55 2.98 -9.37
N GLU A 262 -16.57 2.11 -9.30
CA GLU A 262 -16.44 0.69 -9.61
C GLU A 262 -16.03 0.45 -11.07
N SER A 263 -16.61 1.17 -12.03
CA SER A 263 -16.19 1.11 -13.44
C SER A 263 -14.72 1.53 -13.64
N SER A 264 -14.25 2.52 -12.87
CA SER A 264 -12.84 2.91 -12.94
C SER A 264 -11.89 1.86 -12.39
N LEU A 265 -12.33 1.00 -11.46
CA LEU A 265 -11.51 -0.12 -10.98
C LEU A 265 -11.19 -1.14 -12.07
N SER A 266 -12.01 -1.22 -13.12
CA SER A 266 -11.73 -1.99 -14.33
C SER A 266 -11.05 -1.18 -15.45
N GLY A 267 -10.58 0.04 -15.15
CA GLY A 267 -9.91 0.94 -16.10
C GLY A 267 -10.84 1.76 -16.99
N SER A 268 -12.16 1.67 -16.78
CA SER A 268 -13.13 2.44 -17.57
C SER A 268 -13.35 3.82 -16.94
N LEU A 269 -12.72 4.83 -17.54
CA LEU A 269 -12.99 6.25 -17.28
C LEU A 269 -14.06 6.76 -18.26
N LYS A 270 -14.63 7.95 -18.00
CA LYS A 270 -15.54 8.60 -18.97
C LYS A 270 -14.79 9.02 -20.23
N SER A 271 -15.49 9.07 -21.37
CA SER A 271 -14.91 9.37 -22.69
C SER A 271 -14.38 10.80 -22.84
N ASP A 272 -14.99 11.76 -22.14
CA ASP A 272 -14.66 13.19 -22.13
C ASP A 272 -14.05 13.61 -20.79
N GLU A 273 -13.33 12.69 -20.15
CA GLU A 273 -12.80 12.93 -18.81
C GLU A 273 -11.63 13.91 -18.81
N ILE A 274 -11.55 14.71 -17.74
CA ILE A 274 -10.46 15.65 -17.49
C ILE A 274 -9.79 15.34 -16.15
N VAL A 275 -8.51 15.72 -16.00
CA VAL A 275 -7.70 15.33 -14.84
C VAL A 275 -8.23 15.92 -13.53
N GLU A 276 -8.87 17.10 -13.57
CA GLU A 276 -9.45 17.79 -12.42
C GLU A 276 -10.50 16.92 -11.70
N ASN A 277 -11.19 16.07 -12.45
CA ASN A 277 -12.23 15.21 -11.92
C ASN A 277 -11.69 13.93 -11.25
N VAL A 278 -10.41 13.58 -11.47
CA VAL A 278 -9.85 12.28 -11.06
C VAL A 278 -9.99 12.05 -9.56
N GLN A 279 -9.59 13.04 -8.76
CA GLN A 279 -9.66 12.94 -7.30
C GLN A 279 -11.09 12.66 -6.83
N LEU A 280 -12.06 13.38 -7.40
CA LEU A 280 -13.46 13.30 -7.02
C LEU A 280 -14.15 12.05 -7.53
N ARG A 281 -13.97 11.68 -8.80
CA ARG A 281 -14.74 10.60 -9.44
C ARG A 281 -14.16 9.21 -9.17
N TYR A 282 -12.84 9.11 -9.08
CA TYR A 282 -12.14 7.81 -9.10
C TYR A 282 -11.35 7.52 -7.82
N LEU A 283 -10.96 8.55 -7.06
CA LEU A 283 -10.12 8.38 -5.87
C LEU A 283 -10.81 8.75 -4.55
N SER A 284 -12.06 9.24 -4.62
CA SER A 284 -12.80 9.74 -3.46
C SER A 284 -13.43 8.65 -2.59
N LEU A 285 -13.38 7.39 -3.02
CA LEU A 285 -13.98 6.26 -2.31
C LEU A 285 -12.94 5.16 -1.98
N HIS A 286 -13.30 4.35 -0.99
CA HIS A 286 -12.69 3.07 -0.66
C HIS A 286 -13.73 1.96 -0.78
N LYS A 287 -13.39 0.88 -1.46
CA LYS A 287 -14.22 -0.34 -1.50
C LYS A 287 -13.74 -1.35 -0.47
N MET A 288 -14.68 -1.89 0.29
CA MET A 288 -14.47 -2.97 1.23
C MET A 288 -15.33 -4.16 0.83
N THR A 289 -14.69 -5.23 0.39
CA THR A 289 -15.37 -6.48 0.05
C THR A 289 -15.64 -7.28 1.32
N VAL A 290 -16.89 -7.72 1.48
CA VAL A 290 -17.28 -8.62 2.57
C VAL A 290 -16.85 -10.03 2.18
N LEU A 291 -15.84 -10.56 2.88
CA LEU A 291 -15.35 -11.92 2.65
C LEU A 291 -16.14 -12.95 3.46
N ASP A 292 -16.46 -12.61 4.70
CA ASP A 292 -17.21 -13.45 5.62
C ASP A 292 -18.05 -12.58 6.58
N ARG A 293 -19.10 -13.15 7.15
CA ARG A 293 -19.98 -12.53 8.15
C ARG A 293 -20.03 -13.42 9.38
N LEU A 294 -19.10 -13.19 10.28
CA LEU A 294 -19.02 -13.91 11.55
C LEU A 294 -19.92 -13.25 12.59
N PRO A 295 -20.69 -14.03 13.37
CA PRO A 295 -21.31 -13.51 14.59
C PRO A 295 -20.23 -12.94 15.49
N TYR A 296 -20.39 -11.69 15.90
CA TYR A 296 -19.50 -11.07 16.88
C TYR A 296 -20.10 -11.25 18.27
N GLU A 297 -19.45 -12.05 19.10
CA GLU A 297 -19.74 -12.13 20.53
C GLU A 297 -18.69 -11.32 21.27
N HIS A 298 -19.07 -10.14 21.77
CA HIS A 298 -18.23 -9.35 22.66
C HIS A 298 -18.59 -9.64 24.10
N ASP A 299 -17.62 -10.13 24.86
CA ASP A 299 -17.72 -10.13 26.31
C ASP A 299 -17.27 -8.78 26.85
N TRP A 300 -18.23 -7.91 27.16
CA TRP A 300 -17.98 -6.58 27.75
C TRP A 300 -17.29 -6.66 29.12
N TYR A 301 -17.26 -7.83 29.76
CA TYR A 301 -16.57 -8.07 31.03
C TYR A 301 -15.09 -8.46 30.85
N SER A 302 -14.63 -8.73 29.63
CA SER A 302 -13.23 -9.01 29.29
C SER A 302 -12.73 -8.08 28.18
N PRO A 303 -11.99 -7.00 28.49
CA PRO A 303 -11.44 -6.09 27.48
C PRO A 303 -10.33 -6.73 26.62
N LEU A 304 -9.91 -7.96 26.96
CA LEU A 304 -8.95 -8.73 26.19
C LEU A 304 -9.69 -9.53 25.11
N TRP A 305 -9.25 -9.34 23.88
CA TRP A 305 -9.60 -10.19 22.73
C TRP A 305 -9.37 -11.64 23.13
N PRO A 306 -10.34 -12.56 22.95
CA PRO A 306 -10.14 -13.96 23.32
C PRO A 306 -9.03 -14.55 22.47
N TRP A 307 -7.85 -14.70 23.05
CA TRP A 307 -6.75 -15.50 22.54
C TRP A 307 -7.17 -16.97 22.57
N ARG A 308 -7.98 -17.42 21.60
CA ARG A 308 -8.16 -18.86 21.42
C ARG A 308 -6.82 -19.44 20.97
N ARG A 309 -6.11 -20.07 21.92
CA ARG A 309 -4.97 -20.94 21.65
C ARG A 309 -5.45 -22.07 20.74
N SER A 310 -4.89 -22.14 19.54
CA SER A 310 -4.96 -23.32 18.70
C SER A 310 -4.12 -24.42 19.35
N THR A 311 -4.73 -25.28 20.17
CA THR A 311 -4.11 -26.53 20.62
C THR A 311 -4.39 -27.65 19.60
N PRO A 312 -3.42 -28.53 19.30
CA PRO A 312 -3.62 -29.65 18.37
C PRO A 312 -4.57 -30.70 18.95
N SER A 313 -5.41 -31.24 18.06
CA SER A 313 -6.41 -32.30 18.19
C SER A 313 -6.32 -33.33 19.33
N GLU A 314 -7.47 -33.61 19.94
CA GLU A 314 -7.88 -35.00 20.19
C GLU A 314 -9.31 -35.24 19.65
N LYS A 315 -9.54 -36.49 19.25
CA LYS A 315 -10.50 -36.96 18.24
C LYS A 315 -11.97 -36.89 18.69
N SER A 316 -12.83 -36.27 17.89
CA SER A 316 -14.17 -36.81 17.59
C SER A 316 -14.80 -36.13 16.36
N SER A 317 -15.03 -36.95 15.32
CA SER A 317 -15.93 -36.81 14.15
C SER A 317 -16.72 -35.51 13.94
N GLY A 318 -16.41 -34.79 12.86
CA GLY A 318 -17.31 -33.81 12.24
C GLY A 318 -16.58 -32.66 11.52
N VAL A 319 -16.42 -32.78 10.20
CA VAL A 319 -16.05 -31.73 9.21
C VAL A 319 -14.94 -30.73 9.63
N THR A 320 -13.72 -31.06 9.23
CA THR A 320 -12.51 -30.25 9.39
C THR A 320 -12.53 -28.98 8.51
N ALA A 321 -12.53 -27.79 9.11
CA ALA A 321 -12.20 -26.54 8.42
C ALA A 321 -10.76 -26.11 8.74
N LYS A 322 -9.90 -26.13 7.72
CA LYS A 322 -8.53 -25.61 7.76
C LYS A 322 -8.55 -24.08 7.92
N ILE A 323 -7.90 -23.55 8.95
CA ILE A 323 -7.59 -22.12 9.04
C ILE A 323 -6.31 -21.88 8.23
N SER A 324 -6.47 -21.24 7.07
CA SER A 324 -5.39 -20.59 6.34
C SER A 324 -5.32 -19.14 6.84
N THR A 325 -4.27 -18.80 7.57
CA THR A 325 -3.93 -17.42 7.92
C THR A 325 -3.46 -16.68 6.67
N ARG A 326 -4.40 -16.30 5.81
CA ARG A 326 -4.19 -15.31 4.75
C ARG A 326 -5.37 -14.34 4.75
N ARG A 327 -5.02 -13.06 4.87
CA ARG A 327 -5.84 -11.84 4.90
C ARG A 327 -6.11 -11.34 6.31
N GLY A 328 -5.44 -10.24 6.64
CA GLY A 328 -5.84 -9.38 7.74
C GLY A 328 -7.24 -8.86 7.47
N SER A 329 -8.19 -9.34 8.27
CA SER A 329 -9.57 -8.88 8.27
C SER A 329 -9.65 -7.59 9.05
N CYS A 330 -10.09 -6.51 8.41
CA CYS A 330 -10.57 -5.32 9.11
C CYS A 330 -11.99 -5.62 9.57
N VAL A 331 -12.24 -5.64 10.88
CA VAL A 331 -13.57 -5.79 11.46
C VAL A 331 -14.24 -4.41 11.46
N LEU A 332 -15.25 -4.22 10.61
CA LEU A 332 -16.19 -3.12 10.76
C LEU A 332 -17.26 -3.55 11.75
N MET A 333 -17.36 -2.82 12.86
CA MET A 333 -18.37 -3.04 13.89
C MET A 333 -19.75 -2.59 13.39
N TYR A 334 -20.77 -3.40 13.64
CA TYR A 334 -22.19 -3.04 13.56
C TYR A 334 -22.84 -3.29 14.92
#